data_AF-A0A853ZJL1-F1
#
_entry.id   AF-A0A853ZJL1-F1
#
_cell.length_a   1.000
_cell.length_b   1.000
_cell.length_c   1.000
_cell.angle_alpha   90.00
_cell.angle_beta   90.00
_cell.angle_gamma   90.00
#
_symmetry.space_group_name_H-M   'P 1'
#
loop_
_entity.id
_entity.type
_entity.pdbx_description
1 polymer ?
#
loop_
_entity_poly.entity_id
_entity_poly.type
_entity_poly.pdbx_seq_one_letter_code
_entity_poly.pdbx_strand_id
1 'polypeptide(L)'
;PRSQQQTTTPAGKVTRLTDADGAEQRCQYDALGRLSQQQGADVTISVTYDAASRIHQQRTQSKDGSRDMTVTLGYDSLGRPARRETATRTPTRQSLEIQT
;
A
#
# COMPACT_ATOMS: atom_id res chain seq x y z
N PRO A 1 20.05 0.13 -24.55
CA PRO A 1 20.26 0.34 -23.10
C PRO A 1 18.90 0.27 -22.41
N ARG A 2 18.77 -0.48 -21.32
CA ARG A 2 17.54 -0.52 -20.52
C ARG A 2 17.52 0.75 -19.65
N SER A 3 16.69 1.74 -20.00
CA SER A 3 16.60 3.02 -19.27
C SER A 3 15.30 3.09 -18.48
N GLN A 4 15.36 3.46 -17.20
CA GLN A 4 14.17 3.85 -16.45
C GLN A 4 13.82 5.32 -16.71
N GLN A 5 12.52 5.63 -16.68
CA GLN A 5 12.01 7.00 -16.80
C GLN A 5 11.22 7.39 -15.56
N GLN A 6 11.37 8.63 -15.10
CA GLN A 6 10.71 9.11 -13.89
C GLN A 6 10.08 10.47 -14.10
N THR A 7 8.90 10.68 -13.53
CA THR A 7 8.26 11.99 -13.41
C THR A 7 8.21 12.37 -11.93
N THR A 8 8.49 13.63 -11.61
CA THR A 8 8.49 14.13 -10.23
C THR A 8 7.62 15.37 -10.06
N THR A 9 7.16 15.63 -8.84
CA THR A 9 6.66 16.94 -8.42
C THR A 9 7.79 17.98 -8.43
N PRO A 10 7.48 19.29 -8.39
CA PRO A 10 8.49 20.34 -8.23
C PRO A 10 9.36 20.18 -6.98
N ALA A 11 8.82 19.56 -5.92
CA ALA A 11 9.55 19.25 -4.69
C ALA A 11 10.38 17.94 -4.78
N GLY A 12 10.49 17.34 -5.97
CA GLY A 12 11.33 16.17 -6.23
C GLY A 12 10.71 14.81 -5.88
N LYS A 13 9.43 14.74 -5.49
CA LYS A 13 8.76 13.45 -5.17
C LYS A 13 8.33 12.74 -6.45
N VAL A 14 8.59 11.44 -6.55
CA VAL A 14 8.24 10.63 -7.73
C VAL A 14 6.73 10.46 -7.87
N THR A 15 6.14 10.84 -8.98
CA THR A 15 4.71 10.59 -9.27
C THR A 15 4.51 9.45 -10.26
N ARG A 16 5.52 9.18 -11.09
CA ARG A 16 5.52 8.10 -12.07
C ARG A 16 6.94 7.54 -12.20
N LEU A 17 7.06 6.22 -12.21
CA LEU A 17 8.27 5.49 -12.57
C LEU A 17 7.89 4.50 -13.67
N THR A 18 8.69 4.42 -14.71
CA THR A 18 8.59 3.40 -15.76
C THR A 18 9.91 2.68 -15.81
N ASP A 19 9.88 1.38 -15.55
CA ASP A 19 11.08 0.57 -15.62
C ASP A 19 11.51 0.34 -17.08
N ALA A 20 12.64 -0.32 -17.26
CA ALA A 20 13.19 -0.53 -18.57
C ALA A 20 12.46 -1.58 -19.42
N ASP A 21 11.58 -2.38 -18.79
CA ASP A 21 10.72 -3.35 -19.46
C ASP A 21 9.31 -2.76 -19.72
N GLY A 22 9.11 -1.48 -19.36
CA GLY A 22 7.89 -0.71 -19.61
C GLY A 22 6.85 -0.79 -18.49
N ALA A 23 7.13 -1.50 -17.39
CA ALA A 23 6.20 -1.57 -16.28
C ALA A 23 6.14 -0.22 -15.56
N GLU A 24 4.93 0.19 -15.20
CA GLU A 24 4.66 1.50 -14.62
C GLU A 24 4.29 1.37 -13.15
N GLN A 25 4.86 2.27 -12.33
CA GLN A 25 4.41 2.55 -10.98
C GLN A 25 4.00 4.02 -10.86
N ARG A 26 2.84 4.30 -10.24
CA ARG A 26 2.35 5.65 -9.96
C ARG A 26 2.23 5.88 -8.47
N CYS A 27 2.63 7.06 -8.01
CA CYS A 27 2.53 7.46 -6.61
C CYS A 27 1.71 8.73 -6.48
N GLN A 28 0.88 8.77 -5.44
CA GLN A 28 0.10 9.93 -5.05
C GLN A 28 0.45 10.30 -3.61
N TYR A 29 0.34 11.59 -3.31
CA TYR A 29 0.70 12.12 -2.02
C TYR A 29 -0.46 12.94 -1.45
N ASP A 30 -0.60 12.94 -0.13
CA ASP A 30 -1.54 13.82 0.57
C ASP A 30 -1.03 15.27 0.61
N ALA A 31 -1.82 16.18 1.19
CA ALA A 31 -1.48 17.59 1.31
C ALA A 31 -0.22 17.87 2.17
N LEU A 32 0.19 16.91 3.02
CA LEU A 32 1.42 16.98 3.80
C LEU A 32 2.62 16.36 3.05
N GLY A 33 2.40 15.90 1.81
CA GLY A 33 3.40 15.27 0.97
C GLY A 33 3.73 13.84 1.35
N ARG A 34 2.91 13.16 2.17
CA ARG A 34 3.11 11.75 2.53
C ARG A 34 2.44 10.85 1.51
N LEU A 35 2.97 9.64 1.30
CA LEU A 35 2.43 8.70 0.31
C LEU A 35 0.99 8.32 0.70
N SER A 36 0.00 8.64 -0.12
CA SER A 36 -1.40 8.24 0.10
C SER A 36 -1.77 7.01 -0.71
N GLN A 37 -1.16 6.84 -1.89
CA GLN A 37 -1.40 5.69 -2.75
C GLN A 37 -0.20 5.39 -3.64
N GLN A 38 0.07 4.11 -3.84
CA GLN A 38 0.98 3.59 -4.85
C GLN A 38 0.24 2.56 -5.72
N GLN A 39 0.21 2.77 -7.03
CA GLN A 39 -0.36 1.84 -8.01
C GLN A 39 0.79 1.18 -8.78
N GLY A 40 0.86 -0.14 -8.76
CA GLY A 40 1.76 -0.93 -9.60
C GLY A 40 1.00 -1.76 -10.63
N ALA A 41 1.71 -2.70 -11.27
CA ALA A 41 1.12 -3.58 -12.28
C ALA A 41 0.03 -4.50 -11.70
N ASP A 42 0.29 -5.12 -10.53
CA ASP A 42 -0.55 -6.17 -9.97
C ASP A 42 -1.39 -5.72 -8.77
N VAL A 43 -0.93 -4.70 -8.05
CA VAL A 43 -1.55 -4.26 -6.80
C VAL A 43 -1.60 -2.74 -6.69
N THR A 44 -2.60 -2.26 -5.95
CA THR A 44 -2.66 -0.90 -5.42
C THR A 44 -2.49 -0.94 -3.91
N ILE A 45 -1.60 -0.09 -3.39
CA ILE A 45 -1.37 0.11 -1.97
C ILE A 45 -1.90 1.49 -1.61
N SER A 46 -2.79 1.57 -0.62
CA SER A 46 -3.25 2.83 -0.03
C SER A 46 -2.79 2.93 1.41
N VAL A 47 -2.37 4.12 1.83
CA VAL A 47 -1.88 4.39 3.19
C VAL A 47 -2.66 5.55 3.78
N THR A 48 -3.11 5.40 5.02
CA THR A 48 -3.69 6.48 5.82
C THR A 48 -2.87 6.69 7.08
N TYR A 49 -2.98 7.89 7.62
CA TYR A 49 -2.17 8.33 8.76
C TYR A 49 -3.07 8.85 9.87
N ASP A 50 -2.63 8.67 11.11
CA ASP A 50 -3.26 9.28 12.27
C ASP A 50 -2.88 10.77 12.40
N ALA A 51 -3.46 11.45 13.39
CA ALA A 51 -3.21 12.86 13.65
C ALA A 51 -1.75 13.16 14.03
N ALA A 52 -0.99 12.16 14.52
CA ALA A 52 0.43 12.29 14.83
C ALA A 52 1.33 11.96 13.62
N SER A 53 0.75 11.85 12.42
CA SER A 53 1.45 11.51 11.18
C SER A 53 2.11 10.14 11.14
N ARG A 54 1.59 9.17 11.89
CA ARG A 54 2.01 7.77 11.86
C ARG A 54 1.05 6.96 11.01
N ILE A 55 1.50 5.86 10.42
CA ILE A 55 0.65 5.00 9.59
C ILE A 55 -0.47 4.42 10.45
N HIS A 56 -1.72 4.79 10.16
CA HIS A 56 -2.88 4.21 10.84
C HIS A 56 -3.34 2.94 10.13
N GLN A 57 -3.36 2.96 8.80
CA GLN A 57 -3.79 1.83 8.00
C GLN A 57 -3.00 1.74 6.69
N GLN A 58 -2.67 0.51 6.31
CA GLN A 58 -2.19 0.19 4.97
C GLN A 58 -3.10 -0.87 4.37
N ARG A 59 -3.59 -0.62 3.16
CA ARG A 59 -4.43 -1.55 2.40
C ARG A 59 -3.74 -1.90 1.08
N THR A 60 -3.55 -3.19 0.82
CA THR A 60 -3.05 -3.72 -0.44
C THR A 60 -4.18 -4.47 -1.14
N GLN A 61 -4.53 -4.04 -2.34
CA GLN A 61 -5.58 -4.65 -3.15
C GLN A 61 -5.00 -5.12 -4.48
N SER A 62 -5.33 -6.33 -4.91
CA SER A 62 -5.00 -6.78 -6.26
C SER A 62 -5.79 -5.98 -7.28
N LYS A 63 -5.22 -5.77 -8.47
CA LYS A 63 -5.83 -4.95 -9.52
C LYS A 63 -7.17 -5.51 -10.03
N ASP A 64 -7.34 -6.83 -9.97
CA ASP A 64 -8.60 -7.53 -10.28
C ASP A 64 -9.62 -7.49 -9.12
N GLY A 65 -9.27 -6.91 -7.97
CA GLY A 65 -10.11 -6.82 -6.77
C GLY A 65 -10.36 -8.16 -6.05
N SER A 66 -9.74 -9.25 -6.51
CA SER A 66 -9.94 -10.60 -5.95
C SER A 66 -9.27 -10.77 -4.60
N ARG A 67 -8.22 -10.01 -4.30
CA ARG A 67 -7.49 -10.07 -3.03
C ARG A 67 -7.40 -8.69 -2.42
N ASP A 68 -7.61 -8.68 -1.12
CA ASP A 68 -7.50 -7.49 -0.28
C ASP A 68 -6.82 -7.89 1.01
N MET A 69 -5.85 -7.09 1.44
CA MET A 69 -5.29 -7.17 2.77
C MET A 69 -5.20 -5.78 3.36
N THR A 70 -5.80 -5.59 4.53
CA THR A 70 -5.72 -4.36 5.30
C THR A 70 -4.99 -4.63 6.61
N VAL A 71 -3.97 -3.83 6.89
CA VAL A 71 -3.27 -3.81 8.17
C VAL A 71 -3.60 -2.49 8.87
N THR A 72 -4.12 -2.56 10.09
CA THR A 72 -4.41 -1.40 10.94
C THR A 72 -3.47 -1.41 12.14
N LEU A 73 -2.91 -0.24 12.46
CA LEU A 73 -1.97 -0.05 13.57
C LEU A 73 -2.56 0.89 14.63
N GLY A 74 -2.38 0.51 15.88
CA GLY A 74 -2.60 1.35 17.05
C GLY A 74 -1.28 1.56 17.80
N TYR A 75 -1.11 2.73 18.39
CA TYR A 75 0.13 3.15 19.03
C TYR A 75 -0.10 3.45 20.51
N ASP A 76 0.91 3.18 21.34
CA ASP A 76 0.92 3.63 22.73
C ASP A 76 1.30 5.13 22.84
N SER A 77 1.32 5.65 24.06
CA SER A 77 1.67 7.04 24.37
C SER A 77 3.12 7.40 24.04
N LEU A 78 4.00 6.41 23.91
CA LEU A 78 5.40 6.59 23.50
C LEU A 78 5.57 6.49 21.98
N GLY A 79 4.47 6.30 21.24
CA GLY A 79 4.46 6.21 19.79
C GLY A 79 4.94 4.89 19.22
N ARG A 80 4.99 3.83 20.03
CA ARG A 80 5.36 2.49 19.58
C ARG A 80 4.11 1.74 19.14
N PRO A 81 4.17 0.88 18.11
CA PRO A 81 3.05 0.01 17.75
C PRO A 81 2.67 -0.87 18.93
N ALA A 82 1.43 -0.74 19.40
CA ALA A 82 0.89 -1.49 20.54
C ALA A 82 -0.24 -2.44 20.13
N ARG A 83 -0.85 -2.19 18.96
CA ARG A 83 -1.86 -3.06 18.35
C ARG A 83 -1.60 -3.17 16.86
N ARG A 84 -1.74 -4.38 16.34
CA ARG A 84 -1.76 -4.66 14.91
C ARG A 84 -2.88 -5.61 14.60
N GLU A 85 -3.75 -5.21 13.68
CA GLU A 85 -4.83 -6.03 13.16
C GLU A 85 -4.59 -6.24 11.67
N THR A 86 -4.78 -7.48 11.20
CA THR A 86 -4.67 -7.83 9.79
C THR A 86 -5.96 -8.48 9.36
N ALA A 87 -6.63 -7.89 8.38
CA ALA A 87 -7.83 -8.42 7.75
C ALA A 87 -7.51 -8.76 6.30
N THR A 88 -7.89 -9.96 5.86
CA THR A 88 -7.80 -10.36 4.45
C THR A 88 -9.20 -10.61 3.91
N ARG A 89 -9.44 -10.18 2.67
CA ARG A 89 -10.58 -10.63 1.88
C ARG A 89 -10.04 -11.34 0.66
N THR A 90 -10.06 -12.65 0.73
CA THR A 90 -9.85 -13.55 -0.40
C THR A 90 -11.18 -14.26 -0.62
N PRO A 91 -11.71 -14.42 -1.85
CA PRO A 91 -12.83 -15.31 -2.08
C PRO A 91 -12.40 -16.71 -1.65
N THR A 92 -12.97 -17.17 -0.54
CA THR A 92 -12.66 -18.45 0.07
C THR A 92 -13.08 -19.56 -0.90
N ARG A 93 -12.14 -20.33 -1.44
CA ARG A 93 -12.45 -21.73 -1.76
C ARG A 93 -12.30 -22.49 -0.44
N GLN A 94 -13.38 -22.57 0.32
CA GLN A 94 -13.39 -23.34 1.57
C GLN A 94 -13.15 -24.82 1.25
N SER A 95 -12.02 -25.35 1.70
CA SER A 95 -11.89 -26.73 2.14
C SER A 95 -10.58 -26.86 2.90
N LEU A 96 -10.63 -26.78 4.23
CA LEU A 96 -9.65 -27.48 5.06
C LEU A 96 -10.46 -28.23 6.12
N GLU A 97 -10.61 -29.53 5.85
CA GLU A 97 -11.10 -30.53 6.78
C GLU A 97 -10.07 -30.65 7.91
N ILE A 98 -10.52 -30.61 9.16
CA ILE A 98 -9.70 -31.01 10.30
C ILE A 98 -10.37 -32.26 10.88
N GLN A 99 -9.77 -33.41 10.58
CA GLN A 99 -10.11 -34.71 11.14
C GLN A 99 -9.73 -34.75 12.62
N THR A 100 -10.59 -35.34 13.44
CA THR A 100 -10.26 -35.82 14.79
C THR A 100 -10.17 -37.34 14.75
#